data_AF-A0A528CGS5-F1
#
_entry.id   AF-A0A528CGS5-F1
#
_cell.length_a   1.000
_cell.length_b   1.000
_cell.length_c   1.000
_cell.angle_alpha   90.00
_cell.angle_beta   90.00
_cell.angle_gamma   90.00
#
_symmetry.space_group_name_H-M   'P 1'
#
loop_
_entity.id
_entity.type
_entity.pdbx_description
1 polymer ?
#
loop_
_entity_poly.entity_id
_entity_poly.type
_entity_poly.pdbx_seq_one_letter_code
_entity_poly.pdbx_strand_id
1 'polypeptide(L)'
;GFISLPTEALLRLVETVKKAGLKAKPELGIQFGAGGDTSAKELEAEGTKDVGWLVAQARRALDAGADIIMIESEGITENVTSWRTDVVARIINELGLEKVMFEAADPAVFEWYVKNYGNEINLFVDHSQIVQLEALRSGIWGTKSTWGRIQNVG
;
A
#
# COMPACT_ATOMS: atom_id res chain seq x y z
N GLY A 1 5.16 10.51 1.22
CA GLY A 1 5.37 11.08 2.58
C GLY A 1 6.22 12.37 2.60
N PHE A 2 5.74 13.41 3.31
CA PHE A 2 6.29 14.79 3.27
C PHE A 2 7.73 14.98 3.77
N ILE A 3 8.21 14.16 4.71
CA ILE A 3 9.57 14.26 5.28
C ILE A 3 10.39 13.07 4.79
N SER A 4 11.42 13.34 4.00
CA SER A 4 12.38 12.32 3.59
C SER A 4 13.32 11.98 4.76
N LEU A 5 13.29 10.71 5.18
CA LEU A 5 14.16 10.19 6.23
C LEU A 5 15.15 9.16 5.64
N PRO A 6 16.43 9.20 6.03
CA PRO A 6 17.33 8.07 5.81
C PRO A 6 16.78 6.81 6.47
N THR A 7 17.03 5.64 5.90
CA THR A 7 16.54 4.36 6.46
C THR A 7 16.88 4.19 7.93
N GLU A 8 18.11 4.51 8.34
CA GLU A 8 18.52 4.36 9.74
C GLU A 8 17.68 5.22 10.70
N ALA A 9 17.19 6.37 10.24
CA ALA A 9 16.29 7.20 11.04
C ALA A 9 14.90 6.57 11.13
N LEU A 10 14.38 6.02 10.03
CA LEU A 10 13.11 5.29 10.03
C LEU A 10 13.16 4.09 10.99
N LEU A 11 14.23 3.30 10.97
CA LEU A 11 14.38 2.13 11.86
C LEU A 11 14.41 2.53 13.33
N ARG A 12 15.13 3.60 13.69
CA ARG A 12 15.12 4.13 15.06
C ARG A 12 13.74 4.63 15.49
N LEU A 13 12.96 5.19 14.58
CA LEU A 13 11.57 5.58 14.88
C LEU A 13 10.69 4.35 15.12
N VAL A 14 10.81 3.30 14.29
CA VAL A 14 10.11 2.03 14.51
C VAL A 14 10.45 1.49 15.91
N GLU A 15 11.72 1.37 16.26
CA GLU A 15 12.13 0.91 17.60
C GLU A 15 11.56 1.78 18.72
N THR A 16 11.53 3.10 18.55
CA THR A 16 11.00 4.04 19.54
C THR A 16 9.50 3.82 19.76
N VAL A 17 8.74 3.66 18.66
CA VAL A 17 7.30 3.35 18.70
C VAL A 17 7.06 2.02 19.42
N LYS A 18 7.86 0.99 19.12
CA LYS A 18 7.75 -0.31 19.78
C LYS A 18 8.13 -0.26 21.26
N LYS A 19 9.18 0.47 21.65
CA LYS A 19 9.55 0.70 23.05
C LYS A 19 8.45 1.41 23.84
N ALA A 20 7.65 2.24 23.18
CA ALA A 20 6.47 2.88 23.77
C ALA A 20 5.25 1.95 23.89
N GLY A 21 5.34 0.67 23.46
CA GLY A 21 4.23 -0.29 23.50
C GLY A 21 3.19 -0.08 22.39
N LEU A 22 3.51 0.71 21.36
CA LEU A 22 2.61 1.01 20.25
C LEU A 22 2.84 0.07 19.05
N LYS A 23 1.91 0.10 18.10
CA LYS A 23 2.06 -0.59 16.80
C LYS A 23 2.72 0.35 15.80
N ALA A 24 3.82 -0.09 15.20
CA ALA A 24 4.52 0.66 14.18
C ALA A 24 4.02 0.24 12.79
N LYS A 25 3.53 1.22 12.04
CA LYS A 25 3.10 1.07 10.63
C LYS A 25 3.83 2.13 9.79
N PRO A 26 5.11 1.93 9.45
CA PRO A 26 5.81 2.84 8.56
C PRO A 26 5.19 2.77 7.15
N GLU A 27 5.19 3.92 6.48
CA GLU A 27 4.78 4.05 5.08
C GLU A 27 6.02 4.11 4.19
N LEU A 28 5.99 3.37 3.09
CA LEU A 28 7.04 3.33 2.09
C LEU A 28 6.44 3.51 0.70
N GLY A 29 7.03 4.41 -0.08
CA GLY A 29 6.70 4.67 -1.47
C GLY A 29 7.90 4.47 -2.39
N ILE A 30 7.62 4.25 -3.66
CA ILE A 30 8.64 4.25 -4.73
C ILE A 30 8.82 5.64 -5.35
N GLN A 31 7.87 6.55 -5.17
CA GLN A 31 7.94 7.91 -5.68
C GLN A 31 8.63 8.81 -4.64
N PHE A 32 9.67 9.54 -5.06
CA PHE A 32 10.24 10.60 -4.22
C PHE A 32 9.35 11.85 -4.32
N GLY A 33 9.28 12.63 -3.25
CA GLY A 33 8.44 13.84 -3.21
C GLY A 33 6.94 13.57 -3.10
N ALA A 34 6.55 12.30 -2.89
CA ALA A 34 5.15 11.93 -2.81
C ALA A 34 4.42 12.62 -1.65
N GLY A 35 3.25 13.20 -1.95
CA GLY A 35 2.47 14.07 -1.09
C GLY A 35 2.51 15.56 -1.48
N GLY A 36 1.34 16.19 -1.52
CA GLY A 36 1.19 17.63 -1.74
C GLY A 36 0.94 18.03 -3.19
N ASP A 37 -0.23 17.64 -3.73
CA ASP A 37 -0.83 18.09 -5.02
C ASP A 37 0.16 18.21 -6.20
N THR A 38 1.22 17.39 -6.20
CA THR A 38 2.28 17.44 -7.21
C THR A 38 1.82 16.66 -8.43
N SER A 39 1.97 17.24 -9.62
CA SER A 39 1.41 16.62 -10.82
C SER A 39 2.20 15.37 -11.23
N ALA A 40 1.53 14.40 -11.87
CA ALA A 40 2.16 13.20 -12.40
C ALA A 40 3.39 13.49 -13.30
N LYS A 41 3.35 14.60 -14.05
CA LYS A 41 4.46 15.02 -14.92
C LYS A 41 5.69 15.48 -14.15
N GLU A 42 5.51 16.14 -13.01
CA GLU A 42 6.61 16.55 -12.13
C GLU A 42 7.22 15.33 -11.45
N LEU A 43 6.39 14.39 -10.99
CA LEU A 43 6.83 13.14 -10.38
C LEU A 43 7.57 12.22 -11.36
N GLU A 44 7.12 12.13 -12.62
CA GLU A 44 7.83 11.43 -13.68
C GLU A 44 9.23 12.00 -13.92
N ALA A 45 9.40 13.32 -13.81
CA ALA A 45 10.70 13.99 -13.96
C ALA A 45 11.65 13.75 -12.78
N GLU A 46 11.11 13.57 -11.56
CA GLU A 46 11.90 13.15 -10.40
C GLU A 46 12.30 11.67 -10.45
N GLY A 47 11.52 10.86 -11.16
CA GLY A 47 11.75 9.44 -11.36
C GLY A 47 11.30 8.57 -10.17
N THR A 48 11.20 7.26 -10.41
CA THR A 48 10.78 6.30 -9.40
C THR A 48 11.94 5.48 -8.88
N LYS A 49 11.97 5.20 -7.59
CA LYS A 49 12.89 4.25 -6.98
C LYS A 49 12.58 2.81 -7.41
N ASP A 50 13.63 2.00 -7.45
CA ASP A 50 13.52 0.56 -7.70
C ASP A 50 12.67 -0.12 -6.62
N VAL A 51 11.78 -1.01 -7.03
CA VAL A 51 10.92 -1.78 -6.10
C VAL A 51 11.76 -2.71 -5.21
N GLY A 52 12.91 -3.20 -5.68
CA GLY A 52 13.84 -3.97 -4.86
C GLY A 52 14.42 -3.15 -3.71
N TRP A 53 14.68 -1.86 -3.92
CA TRP A 53 15.06 -0.95 -2.85
C TRP A 53 13.95 -0.81 -1.80
N LEU A 54 12.68 -0.64 -2.22
CA LEU A 54 11.54 -0.57 -1.32
C LEU A 54 11.40 -1.86 -0.52
N VAL A 55 11.44 -3.02 -1.18
CA VAL A 55 11.37 -4.34 -0.52
C VAL A 55 12.48 -4.50 0.51
N ALA A 56 13.71 -4.09 0.20
CA ALA A 56 14.82 -4.13 1.15
C ALA A 56 14.55 -3.25 2.39
N GLN A 57 14.00 -2.04 2.22
CA GLN A 57 13.65 -1.17 3.36
C GLN A 57 12.51 -1.77 4.19
N ALA A 58 11.50 -2.32 3.53
CA ALA A 58 10.36 -2.96 4.18
C ALA A 58 10.81 -4.14 5.05
N ARG A 59 11.70 -5.01 4.55
CA ARG A 59 12.29 -6.11 5.33
C ARG A 59 13.00 -5.60 6.58
N ARG A 60 13.85 -4.59 6.43
CA ARG A 60 14.57 -3.99 7.57
C ARG A 60 13.62 -3.38 8.61
N ALA A 61 12.53 -2.74 8.17
CA ALA A 61 11.52 -2.17 9.06
C ALA A 61 10.74 -3.27 9.81
N LEU A 62 10.37 -4.36 9.13
CA LEU A 62 9.76 -5.53 9.75
C LEU A 62 10.71 -6.18 10.77
N ASP A 63 12.00 -6.32 10.43
CA ASP A 63 13.04 -6.85 11.34
C ASP A 63 13.22 -5.96 12.59
N ALA A 64 13.05 -4.64 12.44
CA ALA A 64 13.05 -3.68 13.56
C ALA A 64 11.76 -3.71 14.41
N GLY A 65 10.78 -4.53 14.03
CA GLY A 65 9.54 -4.76 14.78
C GLY A 65 8.31 -4.01 14.26
N ALA A 66 8.34 -3.48 13.03
CA ALA A 66 7.14 -2.97 12.39
C ALA A 66 6.05 -4.06 12.28
N ASP A 67 4.81 -3.70 12.59
CA ASP A 67 3.69 -4.63 12.62
C ASP A 67 3.19 -4.95 11.20
N ILE A 68 3.21 -3.94 10.33
CA ILE A 68 2.80 -4.01 8.92
C ILE A 68 3.43 -2.82 8.18
N ILE A 69 3.72 -2.98 6.88
CA ILE A 69 4.25 -1.92 6.03
C ILE A 69 3.11 -1.33 5.21
N MET A 70 2.88 -0.01 5.33
CA MET A 70 1.98 0.68 4.42
C MET A 70 2.70 1.01 3.11
N ILE A 71 2.07 0.72 1.98
CA ILE A 71 2.58 0.98 0.63
C ILE A 71 1.77 2.13 0.03
N GLU A 72 2.46 3.24 -0.27
CA GLU A 72 1.88 4.44 -0.86
C GLU A 72 1.41 4.19 -2.30
N SER A 73 0.28 4.79 -2.71
CA SER A 73 -0.29 4.62 -4.06
C SER A 73 0.50 5.35 -5.16
N GLU A 74 1.19 6.43 -4.80
CA GLU A 74 1.93 7.27 -5.75
C GLU A 74 3.05 6.51 -6.47
N GLY A 75 3.04 6.61 -7.80
CA GLY A 75 3.95 5.87 -8.67
C GLY A 75 3.54 4.41 -8.91
N ILE A 76 2.45 3.92 -8.29
CA ILE A 76 1.91 2.57 -8.48
C ILE A 76 0.52 2.60 -9.13
N THR A 77 -0.45 3.18 -8.44
CA THR A 77 -1.84 3.32 -8.91
C THR A 77 -2.27 4.77 -9.07
N GLU A 78 -1.50 5.69 -8.49
CA GLU A 78 -1.69 7.13 -8.55
C GLU A 78 -0.49 7.78 -9.23
N ASN A 79 -0.70 8.92 -9.90
CA ASN A 79 0.34 9.66 -10.62
C ASN A 79 1.09 8.84 -11.68
N VAL A 80 0.40 7.89 -12.31
CA VAL A 80 0.93 7.04 -13.39
C VAL A 80 -0.01 7.01 -14.58
N THR A 81 0.55 6.88 -15.78
CA THR A 81 -0.23 6.70 -17.02
C THR A 81 -0.83 5.29 -17.13
N SER A 82 -0.22 4.30 -16.49
CA SER A 82 -0.72 2.93 -16.40
C SER A 82 -0.35 2.33 -15.04
N TRP A 83 -1.26 1.56 -14.44
CA TRP A 83 -1.02 0.95 -13.14
C TRP A 83 0.13 -0.06 -13.19
N ARG A 84 1.07 0.10 -12.27
CA ARG A 84 2.26 -0.76 -12.13
C ARG A 84 1.96 -2.00 -11.30
N THR A 85 1.08 -2.84 -11.84
CA THR A 85 0.63 -4.09 -11.19
C THR A 85 1.76 -5.10 -10.94
N ASP A 86 2.86 -5.00 -11.70
CA ASP A 86 4.10 -5.75 -11.51
C ASP A 86 4.80 -5.41 -10.18
N VAL A 87 4.74 -4.14 -9.76
CA VAL A 87 5.28 -3.68 -8.47
C VAL A 87 4.50 -4.30 -7.33
N VAL A 88 3.17 -4.24 -7.39
CA VAL A 88 2.28 -4.84 -6.40
C VAL A 88 2.58 -6.34 -6.25
N ALA A 89 2.63 -7.06 -7.38
CA ALA A 89 2.93 -8.48 -7.39
C ALA A 89 4.32 -8.79 -6.77
N ARG A 90 5.35 -8.00 -7.11
CA ARG A 90 6.70 -8.20 -6.56
C ARG A 90 6.75 -7.93 -5.06
N ILE A 91 6.08 -6.89 -4.57
CA ILE A 91 5.99 -6.58 -3.13
C ILE A 91 5.32 -7.75 -2.38
N ILE A 92 4.19 -8.24 -2.87
CA ILE A 92 3.45 -9.33 -2.24
C ILE A 92 4.27 -10.63 -2.25
N ASN A 93 4.92 -10.96 -3.37
CA ASN A 93 5.75 -12.16 -3.48
C ASN A 93 6.94 -12.17 -2.51
N GLU A 94 7.51 -10.99 -2.23
CA GLU A 94 8.70 -10.87 -1.40
C GLU A 94 8.37 -10.73 0.10
N LEU A 95 7.30 -10.01 0.44
CA LEU A 95 6.99 -9.65 1.82
C LEU A 95 5.84 -10.44 2.43
N GLY A 96 4.97 -11.03 1.62
CA GLY A 96 3.72 -11.65 2.06
C GLY A 96 2.58 -10.64 2.16
N LEU A 97 1.36 -11.09 1.82
CA LEU A 97 0.15 -10.26 1.81
C LEU A 97 -0.21 -9.74 3.21
N GLU A 98 0.09 -10.54 4.23
CA GLU A 98 -0.19 -10.26 5.64
C GLU A 98 0.74 -9.19 6.25
N LYS A 99 1.87 -8.89 5.60
CA LYS A 99 2.88 -7.93 6.07
C LYS A 99 2.77 -6.56 5.41
N VAL A 100 1.85 -6.40 4.47
CA VAL A 100 1.68 -5.15 3.72
C VAL A 100 0.24 -4.68 3.73
N MET A 101 0.06 -3.36 3.71
CA MET A 101 -1.21 -2.66 3.55
C MET A 101 -1.07 -1.69 2.39
N PHE A 102 -1.85 -1.86 1.33
CA PHE A 102 -1.78 -0.97 0.18
C PHE A 102 -2.73 0.21 0.35
N GLU A 103 -2.24 1.40 0.05
CA GLU A 103 -3.10 2.55 -0.14
C GLU A 103 -3.97 2.36 -1.37
N ALA A 104 -5.26 2.61 -1.20
CA ALA A 104 -6.26 2.52 -2.24
C ALA A 104 -7.14 3.78 -2.19
N ALA A 105 -6.64 4.83 -2.84
CA ALA A 105 -7.20 6.18 -2.76
C ALA A 105 -8.62 6.30 -3.34
N ASP A 106 -9.04 5.39 -4.23
CA ASP A 106 -10.35 5.43 -4.88
C ASP A 106 -11.00 4.04 -5.06
N PRO A 107 -12.32 3.99 -5.39
CA PRO A 107 -13.04 2.75 -5.57
C PRO A 107 -12.54 1.79 -6.63
N ALA A 108 -12.00 2.30 -7.74
CA ALA A 108 -11.47 1.43 -8.79
C ALA A 108 -10.19 0.73 -8.28
N VAL A 109 -9.38 1.42 -7.48
CA VAL A 109 -8.14 0.88 -6.90
C VAL A 109 -8.44 -0.22 -5.88
N PHE A 110 -9.29 0.02 -4.87
CA PHE A 110 -9.58 -1.04 -3.90
C PHE A 110 -10.30 -2.23 -4.54
N GLU A 111 -11.17 -2.00 -5.54
CA GLU A 111 -11.85 -3.08 -6.23
C GLU A 111 -10.85 -3.96 -6.98
N TRP A 112 -9.86 -3.35 -7.63
CA TRP A 112 -8.79 -4.10 -8.28
C TRP A 112 -7.99 -4.94 -7.29
N TYR A 113 -7.61 -4.40 -6.14
CA TYR A 113 -6.90 -5.16 -5.10
C TYR A 113 -7.73 -6.35 -4.61
N VAL A 114 -8.99 -6.14 -4.26
CA VAL A 114 -9.89 -7.19 -3.76
C VAL A 114 -10.12 -8.27 -4.82
N LYS A 115 -10.24 -7.88 -6.10
CA LYS A 115 -10.41 -8.79 -7.22
C LYS A 115 -9.20 -9.69 -7.46
N ASN A 116 -7.98 -9.17 -7.32
CA ASN A 116 -6.77 -9.90 -7.70
C ASN A 116 -6.11 -10.64 -6.52
N TYR A 117 -6.32 -10.18 -5.30
CA TYR A 117 -5.65 -10.71 -4.11
C TYR A 117 -6.60 -11.18 -2.99
N GLY A 118 -7.91 -11.12 -3.24
CA GLY A 118 -8.94 -11.59 -2.31
C GLY A 118 -9.49 -10.49 -1.40
N ASN A 119 -10.64 -10.78 -0.79
CA ASN A 119 -11.37 -9.87 0.10
C ASN A 119 -10.78 -9.74 1.51
N GLU A 120 -9.63 -10.35 1.81
CA GLU A 120 -8.88 -10.18 3.07
C GLU A 120 -7.62 -9.32 2.91
N ILE A 121 -7.31 -8.82 1.70
CA ILE A 121 -6.16 -7.93 1.50
C ILE A 121 -6.22 -6.71 2.42
N ASN A 122 -5.10 -6.29 3.01
CA ASN A 122 -5.07 -5.09 3.86
C ASN A 122 -5.07 -3.83 2.98
N LEU A 123 -6.05 -2.95 3.16
CA LEU A 123 -6.17 -1.70 2.41
C LEU A 123 -6.27 -0.50 3.34
N PHE A 124 -5.60 0.59 2.97
CA PHE A 124 -5.80 1.91 3.55
C PHE A 124 -6.68 2.72 2.59
N VAL A 125 -7.88 3.11 3.06
CA VAL A 125 -8.91 3.79 2.26
C VAL A 125 -9.45 5.00 2.99
N ASP A 126 -10.03 5.94 2.24
CA ASP A 126 -10.77 7.05 2.85
C ASP A 126 -12.01 6.56 3.59
N HIS A 127 -12.33 7.26 4.69
CA HIS A 127 -13.47 6.94 5.54
C HIS A 127 -14.82 6.94 4.79
N SER A 128 -14.98 7.77 3.75
CA SER A 128 -16.21 7.83 2.96
C SER A 128 -16.44 6.59 2.09
N GLN A 129 -15.38 5.79 1.85
CA GLN A 129 -15.40 4.63 0.96
C GLN A 129 -15.68 3.31 1.69
N ILE A 130 -15.71 3.32 3.03
CA ILE A 130 -15.80 2.11 3.87
C ILE A 130 -17.02 1.25 3.52
N VAL A 131 -18.20 1.86 3.33
CA VAL A 131 -19.43 1.11 3.04
C VAL A 131 -19.32 0.36 1.72
N GLN A 132 -18.73 0.98 0.70
CA GLN A 132 -18.58 0.36 -0.62
C GLN A 132 -17.56 -0.77 -0.58
N LEU A 133 -16.42 -0.56 0.09
CA LEU A 133 -15.40 -1.60 0.27
C LEU A 133 -15.96 -2.81 1.03
N GLU A 134 -16.68 -2.58 2.13
CA GLU A 134 -17.22 -3.67 2.93
C GLU A 134 -18.31 -4.43 2.16
N ALA A 135 -19.18 -3.72 1.43
CA ALA A 135 -20.18 -4.36 0.60
C ALA A 135 -19.56 -5.25 -0.49
N LEU A 136 -18.42 -4.82 -1.05
CA LEU A 136 -17.62 -5.63 -1.99
C LEU A 136 -17.00 -6.87 -1.30
N ARG A 137 -16.38 -6.71 -0.12
CA ARG A 137 -15.74 -7.81 0.61
C ARG A 137 -16.73 -8.87 1.08
N SER A 138 -17.92 -8.44 1.49
CA SER A 138 -19.03 -9.28 1.91
C SER A 138 -19.80 -9.90 0.73
N GLY A 139 -19.47 -9.56 -0.51
CA GLY A 139 -20.15 -10.06 -1.71
C GLY A 139 -21.62 -9.64 -1.84
N ILE A 140 -22.04 -8.63 -1.08
CA ILE A 140 -23.40 -8.06 -1.12
C ILE A 140 -23.51 -6.88 -2.10
N TRP A 141 -22.39 -6.45 -2.66
CA TRP A 141 -22.26 -5.47 -3.73
C TRP A 141 -21.02 -5.75 -4.59
N GLY A 142 -21.00 -5.25 -5.82
CA GLY A 142 -19.88 -5.37 -6.74
C GLY A 142 -20.24 -4.92 -8.14
N THR A 143 -19.24 -4.71 -8.99
CA THR A 143 -19.46 -4.39 -10.40
C THR A 143 -19.77 -5.65 -11.21
N LYS A 144 -20.01 -5.48 -12.51
CA LYS A 144 -20.06 -6.59 -13.47
C LYS A 144 -18.88 -7.57 -13.30
N SER A 145 -17.70 -7.08 -12.89
CA SER A 145 -16.50 -7.89 -12.80
C SER A 145 -16.32 -8.62 -11.47
N THR A 146 -16.98 -8.17 -10.39
CA THR A 146 -16.73 -8.64 -9.02
C THR A 146 -17.95 -9.22 -8.32
N TRP A 147 -19.18 -8.83 -8.69
CA TRP A 147 -20.41 -9.35 -8.08
C TRP A 147 -20.46 -10.88 -8.11
N GLY A 148 -20.62 -11.50 -6.93
CA GLY A 148 -20.74 -12.95 -6.75
C GLY A 148 -19.49 -13.77 -7.09
N ARG A 149 -18.32 -13.12 -7.30
CA ARG A 149 -17.08 -13.81 -7.71
C ARG A 149 -15.99 -13.82 -6.64
N ILE A 150 -16.13 -13.03 -5.60
CA ILE A 150 -15.14 -12.89 -4.53
C ILE A 150 -15.82 -13.38 -3.25
N GLN A 151 -15.24 -14.40 -2.64
CA GLN A 151 -15.75 -15.06 -1.44
C GLN A 151 -14.57 -15.58 -0.63
N ASN A 152 -14.70 -15.57 0.69
CA ASN A 152 -13.86 -16.39 1.56
C ASN A 152 -14.56 -17.71 1.86
N VAL A 153 -13.77 -18.77 1.94
CA VAL A 153 -14.21 -20.00 2.60
C VAL A 153 -13.65 -19.90 4.03
N GLY A 154 -14.56 -19.69 5.00
CA GLY A 154 -14.23 -19.77 6.42
C GLY A 154 -13.98 -21.20 6.87
#